data_AF-A0A2D3TGF1-F1
#
_entry.id   AF-A0A2D3TGF1-F1
#
_cell.length_a   1.000
_cell.length_b   1.000
_cell.length_c   1.000
_cell.angle_alpha   90.00
_cell.angle_beta   90.00
_cell.angle_gamma   90.00
#
_symmetry.space_group_name_H-M   'P 1'
#
loop_
_entity.id
_entity.type
_entity.pdbx_description
1 polymer ?
#
loop_
_entity_poly.entity_id
_entity_poly.type
_entity_poly.pdbx_seq_one_letter_code
_entity_poly.pdbx_strand_id
1 'polypeptide(L)'
;MKKKTFCAKHLKCSRTLESPIENIDMNNETITEPELIDNLGNQSVKKMMLVQGENGKFSIRVQLSWKGGDLLLETQRKTPRVWSSLDRLVKHINSKYGKVPIIELQLME
;
A
#
# COMPACT_ATOMS: atom_id res chain seq x y z
N MET A 1 -2.61 -0.85 53.52
CA MET A 1 -3.99 -1.23 53.13
C MET A 1 -4.78 0.04 52.81
N LYS A 2 -5.52 0.05 51.69
CA LYS A 2 -6.87 0.64 51.41
C LYS A 2 -7.21 2.03 52.03
N LYS A 3 -7.87 3.00 51.38
CA LYS A 3 -8.51 3.23 50.07
C LYS A 3 -9.06 4.67 50.13
N LYS A 4 -9.03 5.40 49.00
CA LYS A 4 -9.99 6.40 48.46
C LYS A 4 -10.31 7.63 49.36
N THR A 5 -10.47 8.84 48.85
CA THR A 5 -11.56 9.25 47.94
C THR A 5 -11.32 10.72 47.55
N PHE A 6 -11.42 11.09 46.27
CA PHE A 6 -11.92 12.41 45.85
C PHE A 6 -12.56 12.26 44.48
N CYS A 7 -13.75 12.85 44.34
CA CYS A 7 -14.69 12.67 43.24
C CYS A 7 -14.78 13.95 42.38
N ALA A 8 -14.98 13.71 41.09
CA ALA A 8 -15.65 14.54 40.07
C ALA A 8 -15.07 15.91 39.69
N LYS A 9 -14.47 15.96 38.50
CA LYS A 9 -14.83 16.98 37.50
C LYS A 9 -15.05 16.32 36.14
N HIS A 10 -16.20 16.61 35.56
CA HIS A 10 -16.63 16.22 34.22
C HIS A 10 -15.60 16.60 33.16
N LEU A 11 -15.37 15.70 32.21
CA LEU A 11 -15.39 16.02 30.78
C LEU A 11 -15.60 14.71 30.02
N LYS A 12 -16.79 14.53 29.45
CA LYS A 12 -17.01 13.57 28.37
C LYS A 12 -16.07 13.96 27.23
N CYS A 13 -14.93 13.30 27.12
CA CYS A 13 -14.20 13.25 25.85
C CYS A 13 -14.65 12.01 25.09
N SER A 14 -15.86 12.09 24.54
CA SER A 14 -16.19 11.37 23.32
C SER A 14 -15.38 12.03 22.19
N ARG A 15 -14.17 11.53 21.93
CA ARG A 15 -13.37 11.96 20.77
C ARG A 15 -13.68 11.06 19.59
N THR A 16 -14.66 11.53 18.83
CA THR A 16 -14.73 11.50 17.36
C THR A 16 -14.40 10.18 16.67
N LEU A 17 -15.46 9.37 16.49
CA LEU A 17 -15.76 8.86 15.17
C LEU A 17 -15.92 10.07 14.25
N GLU A 18 -14.97 10.29 13.35
CA GLU A 18 -15.15 10.94 12.05
C GLU A 18 -13.78 11.08 11.37
N SER A 19 -13.51 10.14 10.48
CA SER A 19 -13.04 10.54 9.16
C SER A 19 -13.79 9.69 8.15
N PRO A 20 -14.99 10.10 7.70
CA PRO A 20 -15.49 9.66 6.42
C PRO A 20 -14.64 10.38 5.38
N ILE A 21 -13.46 9.84 5.10
CA ILE A 21 -12.76 10.14 3.87
C ILE A 21 -13.19 9.02 2.92
N GLU A 22 -14.47 9.06 2.56
CA GLU A 22 -14.91 8.58 1.26
C GLU A 22 -14.39 9.60 0.24
N ASN A 23 -13.08 9.56 -0.03
CA ASN A 23 -12.59 10.03 -1.31
C ASN A 23 -12.95 8.94 -2.30
N ILE A 24 -14.16 9.03 -2.84
CA ILE A 24 -14.53 8.35 -4.08
C ILE A 24 -13.79 9.09 -5.18
N ASP A 25 -12.50 8.83 -5.31
CA ASP A 25 -11.70 9.32 -6.42
C ASP A 25 -11.89 8.38 -7.61
N MET A 26 -12.44 8.93 -8.70
CA MET A 26 -12.49 8.32 -10.02
C MET A 26 -11.14 7.70 -10.41
N ASN A 27 -11.10 6.37 -10.53
CA ASN A 27 -10.18 5.57 -11.34
C ASN A 27 -8.67 5.88 -11.26
N ASN A 28 -8.17 6.25 -10.08
CA ASN A 28 -6.75 6.05 -9.80
C ASN A 28 -6.62 4.69 -9.12
N GLU A 29 -6.53 3.64 -9.94
CA GLU A 29 -6.15 2.30 -9.50
C GLU A 29 -4.74 2.38 -8.91
N THR A 30 -4.63 2.81 -7.65
CA THR A 30 -3.39 2.89 -6.91
C THR A 30 -3.50 2.07 -5.62
N ILE A 31 -2.38 1.57 -5.16
CA ILE A 31 -2.27 0.79 -3.93
C ILE A 31 -1.09 1.30 -3.14
N THR A 32 -1.25 1.42 -1.83
CA THR A 32 -0.16 1.84 -0.95
C THR A 32 0.70 0.64 -0.53
N GLU A 33 1.96 0.88 -0.14
CA GLU A 33 2.84 -0.17 0.41
C GLU A 33 2.20 -1.01 1.54
N PRO A 34 1.53 -0.44 2.57
CA PRO A 34 0.87 -1.23 3.60
C PRO A 34 -0.30 -2.07 3.06
N GLU A 35 -1.16 -1.51 2.21
CA GLU A 35 -2.27 -2.27 1.61
C GLU A 35 -1.75 -3.42 0.74
N LEU A 36 -0.66 -3.21 0.02
CA LEU A 36 -0.03 -4.28 -0.76
C LEU A 36 0.48 -5.41 0.14
N ILE A 37 1.11 -5.07 1.27
CA ILE A 37 1.60 -6.05 2.25
C ILE A 37 0.43 -6.85 2.84
N ASP A 38 -0.67 -6.18 3.19
CA ASP A 38 -1.87 -6.85 3.72
C ASP A 38 -2.48 -7.79 2.67
N ASN A 39 -2.57 -7.34 1.41
CA ASN A 39 -3.06 -8.16 0.30
C ASN A 39 -2.15 -9.36 -0.01
N LEU A 40 -0.83 -9.21 0.14
CA LEU A 40 0.12 -10.32 0.01
C LEU A 40 -0.06 -11.34 1.14
N GLY A 41 -0.24 -10.87 2.38
CA GLY A 41 -0.55 -11.73 3.54
C GLY A 41 -1.85 -12.52 3.34
N ASN A 42 -2.85 -11.90 2.74
CA ASN A 42 -4.14 -12.51 2.42
C ASN A 42 -4.16 -13.31 1.10
N GLN A 43 -2.99 -13.53 0.45
CA GLN A 43 -2.88 -14.24 -0.84
C GLN A 43 -3.82 -13.67 -1.93
N SER A 44 -4.10 -12.38 -1.83
CA SER A 44 -5.02 -11.65 -2.69
C SER A 44 -4.32 -11.01 -3.89
N VAL A 45 -2.99 -11.08 -3.94
CA VAL A 45 -2.21 -10.64 -5.10
C VAL A 45 -2.20 -11.76 -6.13
N LYS A 46 -2.81 -11.52 -7.29
CA LYS A 46 -2.79 -12.45 -8.42
C LYS A 46 -1.45 -12.37 -9.16
N LYS A 47 -0.96 -11.14 -9.37
CA LYS A 47 0.20 -10.88 -10.20
C LYS A 47 0.83 -9.53 -9.86
N MET A 48 2.14 -9.45 -9.95
CA MET A 48 2.91 -8.21 -9.84
C MET A 48 3.58 -7.93 -11.19
N MET A 49 3.51 -6.69 -11.65
CA MET A 49 4.09 -6.24 -12.91
C MET A 49 5.08 -5.12 -12.63
N LEU A 50 6.23 -5.20 -13.26
CA LEU A 50 7.31 -4.23 -13.17
C LEU A 50 7.34 -3.50 -14.50
N VAL A 51 7.04 -2.22 -14.50
CA VAL A 51 6.98 -1.42 -15.74
C VAL A 51 8.18 -0.48 -15.76
N GLN A 52 9.03 -0.62 -16.78
CA GLN A 52 10.08 0.34 -17.07
C GLN A 52 9.48 1.52 -17.84
N GLY A 53 9.58 2.72 -17.28
CA GLY A 53 9.25 3.97 -17.96
C GLY A 53 10.40 4.49 -18.82
N GLU A 54 10.07 5.41 -19.72
CA GLU A 54 10.99 6.03 -20.70
C GLU A 54 12.26 6.62 -20.07
N ASN A 55 12.19 7.06 -18.82
CA ASN A 55 13.32 7.61 -18.08
C ASN A 55 14.30 6.54 -17.55
N GLY A 56 14.16 5.28 -17.97
CA GLY A 56 14.89 4.12 -17.43
C GLY A 56 14.53 3.77 -15.98
N LYS A 57 13.41 4.30 -15.48
CA LYS A 57 12.93 4.08 -14.11
C LYS A 57 11.90 2.97 -14.08
N PHE A 58 11.96 2.13 -13.06
CA PHE A 58 11.02 1.04 -12.85
C PHE A 58 9.92 1.44 -11.88
N SER A 59 8.70 1.02 -12.15
CA SER A 59 7.53 1.17 -11.29
C SER A 59 6.87 -0.19 -11.07
N ILE A 60 6.14 -0.34 -9.97
CA ILE A 60 5.42 -1.58 -9.67
C ILE A 60 3.93 -1.34 -9.90
N ARG A 61 3.30 -2.26 -10.63
CA ARG A 61 1.86 -2.42 -10.74
C ARG A 61 1.46 -3.77 -10.15
N VAL A 62 0.30 -3.86 -9.54
CA VAL A 62 -0.17 -5.07 -8.88
C VAL A 62 -1.60 -5.35 -9.29
N GLN A 63 -1.84 -6.58 -9.69
CA GLN A 63 -3.17 -7.08 -9.98
C GLN A 63 -3.64 -7.93 -8.80
N LEU A 64 -4.77 -7.57 -8.24
CA LEU A 64 -5.40 -8.33 -7.16
C LEU A 64 -6.40 -9.35 -7.75
N SER A 65 -6.69 -10.40 -6.99
CA SER A 65 -7.68 -11.41 -7.37
C SER A 65 -9.12 -10.93 -7.15
N TRP A 66 -9.34 -10.13 -6.12
CA TRP A 66 -10.66 -9.62 -5.72
C TRP A 66 -10.98 -8.25 -6.33
N LYS A 67 -9.96 -7.49 -6.71
CA LYS A 67 -10.09 -6.18 -7.38
C LYS A 67 -9.59 -6.32 -8.80
N GLY A 68 -10.49 -6.21 -9.77
CA GLY A 68 -10.11 -6.06 -11.17
C GLY A 68 -9.46 -4.70 -11.36
N GLY A 69 -8.33 -4.68 -12.07
CA GLY A 69 -7.53 -3.47 -12.28
C GLY A 69 -6.05 -3.66 -11.98
N ASP A 70 -5.22 -2.84 -12.59
CA ASP A 70 -3.78 -2.81 -12.39
C ASP A 70 -3.44 -1.66 -11.44
N LEU A 71 -3.25 -1.99 -10.17
CA LEU A 71 -3.00 -1.00 -9.14
C LEU A 71 -1.55 -0.52 -9.18
N LEU A 72 -1.33 0.76 -9.42
CA LEU A 72 -0.02 1.38 -9.35
C LEU A 72 0.43 1.53 -7.89
N LEU A 73 1.65 1.10 -7.58
CA LEU A 73 2.20 1.24 -6.25
C LEU A 73 2.59 2.69 -5.96
N GLU A 74 1.88 3.29 -5.01
CA GLU A 74 2.14 4.62 -4.50
C GLU A 74 2.74 4.59 -3.09
N THR A 75 3.55 5.60 -2.80
CA THR A 75 3.99 5.86 -1.43
C THR A 75 2.89 6.56 -0.64
N GLN A 76 3.00 6.52 0.69
CA GLN A 76 2.14 7.31 1.59
C GLN A 76 2.14 8.82 1.31
N ARG A 77 3.11 9.32 0.52
CA ARG A 77 3.18 10.73 0.09
C ARG A 77 2.51 10.99 -1.26
N LYS A 78 1.64 10.07 -1.75
CA LYS A 78 0.99 10.15 -3.08
C LYS A 78 1.98 10.35 -4.24
N THR A 79 3.19 9.81 -4.09
CA THR A 79 4.18 9.81 -5.18
C THR A 79 4.37 8.38 -5.65
N PRO A 80 4.34 8.13 -6.97
CA PRO A 80 4.55 6.81 -7.53
C PRO A 80 5.94 6.33 -7.13
N ARG A 81 6.03 5.14 -6.53
CA ARG A 81 7.31 4.61 -6.10
C ARG A 81 8.06 4.14 -7.34
N VAL A 82 9.16 4.83 -7.64
CA VAL A 82 10.03 4.50 -8.77
C VAL A 82 11.40 4.08 -8.29
N TRP A 83 11.99 3.11 -8.99
CA TRP A 83 13.33 2.61 -8.76
C TRP A 83 14.22 2.91 -9.95
N SER A 84 15.46 3.30 -9.70
CA SER A 84 16.45 3.56 -10.75
C SER A 84 17.05 2.28 -11.36
N SER A 85 16.84 1.13 -10.72
CA SER A 85 17.45 -0.14 -11.15
C SER A 85 16.59 -1.32 -10.71
N LEU A 86 16.57 -2.37 -11.53
CA LEU A 86 15.86 -3.62 -11.23
C LEU A 86 16.37 -4.26 -9.93
N ASP A 87 17.69 -4.25 -9.69
CA ASP A 87 18.28 -4.78 -8.44
C ASP A 87 17.71 -4.16 -7.17
N ARG A 88 17.54 -2.83 -7.16
CA ARG A 88 16.98 -2.11 -6.00
C ARG A 88 15.52 -2.49 -5.79
N LEU A 89 14.79 -2.67 -6.88
CA LEU A 89 13.41 -3.09 -6.87
C LEU A 89 13.27 -4.53 -6.36
N VAL A 90 14.04 -5.47 -6.90
CA VAL A 90 14.02 -6.88 -6.48
C VAL A 90 14.42 -7.03 -5.01
N LYS A 91 15.47 -6.31 -4.57
CA LYS A 91 15.87 -6.29 -3.16
C LYS A 91 14.75 -5.75 -2.26
N HIS A 92 14.03 -4.72 -2.72
CA HIS A 92 12.89 -4.19 -1.99
C HIS A 92 11.75 -5.21 -1.90
N ILE A 93 11.42 -5.88 -3.01
CA ILE A 93 10.41 -6.94 -3.05
C ILE A 93 10.76 -8.07 -2.10
N ASN A 94 11.98 -8.60 -2.18
CA ASN A 94 12.42 -9.69 -1.31
C ASN A 94 12.44 -9.29 0.18
N SER A 95 12.78 -8.03 0.48
CA SER A 95 12.83 -7.54 1.86
C SER A 95 11.46 -7.20 2.45
N LYS A 96 10.51 -6.75 1.64
CA LYS A 96 9.21 -6.23 2.11
C LYS A 96 8.05 -7.17 1.87
N TYR A 97 8.01 -7.79 0.70
CA TYR A 97 6.89 -8.59 0.21
C TYR A 97 7.12 -10.08 0.40
N GLY A 98 8.38 -10.52 0.44
CA GLY A 98 8.76 -11.89 0.77
C GLY A 98 8.33 -12.92 -0.27
N LYS A 99 7.05 -13.32 -0.26
CA LYS A 99 6.46 -14.25 -1.24
C LYS A 99 5.54 -13.50 -2.20
N VAL A 100 6.06 -13.20 -3.38
CA VAL A 100 5.25 -12.69 -4.50
C VAL A 100 4.96 -13.85 -5.46
N PRO A 101 3.69 -14.10 -5.83
CA PRO A 101 3.31 -15.30 -6.58
C PRO A 101 3.80 -15.30 -8.04
N ILE A 102 3.60 -14.20 -8.76
CA ILE A 102 4.01 -14.06 -10.16
C ILE A 102 4.55 -12.64 -10.36
N ILE A 103 5.75 -12.50 -10.93
CA ILE A 103 6.36 -11.23 -11.29
C ILE A 103 6.53 -11.20 -12.82
N GLU A 104 5.93 -10.21 -13.47
CA GLU A 104 6.19 -9.91 -14.88
C GLU A 104 6.96 -8.61 -15.02
N LEU A 105 7.85 -8.55 -16.00
CA LEU A 105 8.64 -7.37 -16.33
C LEU A 105 8.24 -6.90 -17.73
N GLN A 106 7.76 -5.67 -17.81
CA GLN A 106 7.47 -4.97 -19.05
C GLN A 106 8.55 -3.92 -19.29
N LEU A 107 9.36 -4.18 -20.32
CA LEU A 107 10.36 -3.25 -20.82
C LEU A 107 9.72 -2.49 -21.98
N MET A 108 9.72 -1.16 -21.91
CA MET A 108 9.45 -0.34 -23.09
C MET A 108 10.76 -0.23 -23.88
N GLU A 109 10.71 -0.61 -25.14
CA GLU A 109 11.82 -0.60 -26.11
C GLU A 109 11.90 0.73 -26.85
#